data_AF-A0A813EHE2-F1
#
_entry.id   AF-A0A813EHE2-F1
#
_cell.length_a   1.000
_cell.length_b   1.000
_cell.length_c   1.000
_cell.angle_alpha   90.00
_cell.angle_beta   90.00
_cell.angle_gamma   90.00
#
_symmetry.space_group_name_H-M   'P 1'
#
loop_
_entity.id
_entity.type
_entity.pdbx_description
1 polymer ?
#
loop_
_entity_poly.entity_id
_entity_poly.type
_entity_poly.pdbx_seq_one_letter_code
_entity_poly.pdbx_strand_id
1 'polypeptide(L)'
;EDARPQELRRLRLEIAERSLVDLDGGLDEEEWAECASFLLASGLKPAEWTQLWSALKLPEETQATALDVLLRLSLPRGEAQMLSLPTVFCELVKARRVRLRSLEEFFVHALPRSLAMDSPDRPTDWTAPLPSFYSGGADPGVEAGSSPWQCMRSVFAHCLVLLFPTSGDVGWGWARVGWTWATWWDCCQRCLGTAPPAVALAVFSAVLGLLRERAGGVPFADWELWKASQADDVENLINRLTSEAQPEPTTSIEHLLAQLGLSQLRVVPVLELSETEQEEQQELEPQQKEKLPSPEHQDKQSELADQEEQHKPQEENEVEQAELDPEQSWYASLVQQDAAIAAEEAPRPRRLLPRPKAKAAATVLQPLISEEPSEPSP
;
A
#
# COMPACT_ATOMS: atom_id res chain seq x y z
N GLU A 1 -0.39 -23.76 -26.66
CA GLU A 1 -0.46 -22.44 -26.00
C GLU A 1 -1.89 -22.05 -25.55
N ASP A 2 -2.95 -22.77 -25.95
CA ASP A 2 -4.34 -22.37 -25.65
C ASP A 2 -4.93 -22.79 -24.28
N ALA A 3 -4.18 -23.50 -23.43
CA ALA A 3 -4.74 -24.01 -22.16
C ALA A 3 -4.94 -22.90 -21.10
N ARG A 4 -4.02 -21.93 -21.02
CA ARG A 4 -4.02 -20.91 -19.97
C ARG A 4 -5.24 -19.97 -20.01
N PRO A 5 -5.69 -19.47 -21.18
CA PRO A 5 -6.93 -18.69 -21.25
C PRO A 5 -8.18 -19.48 -20.82
N GLN A 6 -8.24 -20.78 -21.13
CA GLN A 6 -9.36 -21.64 -20.74
C GLN A 6 -9.36 -21.90 -19.23
N GLU A 7 -8.19 -22.13 -18.64
CA GLU A 7 -8.01 -22.27 -17.20
C GLU A 7 -8.41 -20.98 -16.47
N LEU A 8 -7.91 -19.82 -16.91
CA LEU A 8 -8.29 -18.53 -16.33
C LEU A 8 -9.81 -18.28 -16.41
N ARG A 9 -10.43 -18.63 -17.53
CA ARG A 9 -11.89 -18.55 -17.69
C ARG A 9 -12.62 -19.46 -16.70
N ARG A 10 -12.14 -20.69 -16.50
CA ARG A 10 -12.70 -21.62 -15.51
C ARG A 10 -12.59 -21.05 -14.11
N LEU A 11 -11.41 -20.55 -13.71
CA LEU A 11 -11.20 -19.96 -12.39
C LEU A 11 -12.10 -18.77 -12.14
N ARG A 12 -12.30 -17.90 -13.14
CA ARG A 12 -13.23 -16.77 -13.02
C ARG A 12 -14.67 -17.21 -12.77
N LEU A 13 -15.12 -18.30 -13.39
CA LEU A 13 -16.46 -18.83 -13.18
C LEU A 13 -16.61 -19.43 -11.78
N GLU A 14 -15.62 -20.24 -11.36
CA GLU A 14 -15.61 -20.86 -10.03
C GLU A 14 -15.61 -19.80 -8.91
N ILE A 15 -14.80 -18.77 -9.06
CA ILE A 15 -14.74 -17.64 -8.12
C ILE A 15 -16.05 -16.86 -8.07
N ALA A 16 -16.66 -16.60 -9.23
CA ALA A 16 -17.90 -15.84 -9.30
C ALA A 16 -19.10 -16.58 -8.66
N GLU A 17 -18.99 -17.89 -8.45
CA GLU A 17 -19.99 -18.72 -7.77
C GLU A 17 -19.79 -18.76 -6.25
N ARG A 18 -18.60 -18.42 -5.74
CA ARG A 18 -18.31 -18.36 -4.29
C ARG A 18 -18.86 -17.07 -3.67
N SER A 19 -19.47 -17.20 -2.49
CA SER A 19 -19.89 -16.05 -1.69
C SER A 19 -18.78 -15.71 -0.71
N LEU A 20 -17.96 -14.72 -1.04
CA LEU A 20 -16.85 -14.26 -0.18
C LEU A 20 -17.24 -13.18 0.82
N VAL A 21 -18.49 -12.74 0.75
CA VAL A 21 -19.04 -11.71 1.62
C VAL A 21 -20.11 -12.39 2.48
N ASP A 22 -20.02 -12.20 3.79
CA ASP A 22 -20.99 -12.69 4.75
C ASP A 22 -22.32 -11.91 4.66
N LEU A 23 -23.28 -12.25 5.53
CA LEU A 23 -24.59 -11.59 5.57
C LEU A 23 -24.52 -10.14 6.07
N ASP A 24 -23.47 -9.79 6.80
CA ASP A 24 -23.24 -8.47 7.39
C ASP A 24 -22.42 -7.55 6.47
N GLY A 25 -21.98 -8.05 5.32
CA GLY A 25 -21.13 -7.32 4.37
C GLY A 25 -19.64 -7.44 4.66
N GLY A 26 -19.25 -8.21 5.67
CA GLY A 26 -17.87 -8.54 6.02
C GLY A 26 -17.26 -9.57 5.06
N LEU A 27 -15.92 -9.63 5.05
CA LEU A 27 -15.20 -10.65 4.30
C LEU A 27 -15.27 -11.97 5.06
N ASP A 28 -15.76 -13.03 4.41
CA ASP A 28 -15.55 -14.40 4.90
C ASP A 28 -14.07 -14.74 4.72
N GLU A 29 -13.26 -14.48 5.76
CA GLU A 29 -11.82 -14.67 5.72
C GLU A 29 -11.43 -16.14 5.49
N GLU A 30 -12.24 -17.11 5.92
CA GLU A 30 -11.93 -18.54 5.77
C GLU A 30 -12.13 -18.96 4.31
N GLU A 31 -13.29 -18.63 3.73
CA GLU A 31 -13.59 -18.92 2.32
C GLU A 31 -12.65 -18.16 1.39
N TRP A 32 -12.35 -16.88 1.71
CA TRP A 32 -11.35 -16.12 0.97
C TRP A 32 -9.96 -16.73 1.11
N ALA A 33 -9.57 -17.20 2.29
CA ALA A 33 -8.25 -17.80 2.49
C ALA A 33 -8.08 -19.09 1.68
N GLU A 34 -9.10 -19.93 1.59
CA GLU A 34 -9.08 -21.13 0.73
C GLU A 34 -8.90 -20.73 -0.75
N CYS A 35 -9.71 -19.78 -1.23
CA CYS A 35 -9.64 -19.29 -2.60
C CYS A 35 -8.28 -18.66 -2.92
N ALA A 36 -7.80 -17.76 -2.06
CA ALA A 36 -6.52 -17.08 -2.18
C ALA A 36 -5.34 -18.06 -2.17
N SER A 37 -5.38 -19.07 -1.31
CA SER A 37 -4.40 -20.15 -1.24
C SER A 37 -4.31 -20.91 -2.58
N PHE A 38 -5.46 -21.21 -3.18
CA PHE A 38 -5.51 -21.81 -4.51
C PHE A 38 -4.90 -20.88 -5.58
N LEU A 39 -5.32 -19.61 -5.61
CA LEU A 39 -4.84 -18.62 -6.59
C LEU A 39 -3.34 -18.36 -6.51
N LEU A 40 -2.78 -18.29 -5.31
CA LEU A 40 -1.35 -18.16 -5.07
C LEU A 40 -0.59 -19.38 -5.63
N ALA A 41 -1.17 -20.59 -5.57
CA ALA A 41 -0.52 -21.79 -6.12
C ALA A 41 -0.55 -21.83 -7.66
N SER A 42 -1.47 -21.12 -8.30
CA SER A 42 -1.68 -21.17 -9.76
C SER A 42 -0.62 -20.42 -10.60
N GLY A 43 0.35 -19.72 -9.98
CA GLY A 43 1.41 -19.03 -10.72
C GLY A 43 0.89 -17.94 -11.67
N LEU A 44 -0.16 -17.24 -11.24
CA LEU A 44 -0.83 -16.20 -12.00
C LEU A 44 0.06 -14.98 -12.21
N LYS A 45 0.01 -14.42 -13.41
CA LYS A 45 0.66 -13.15 -13.74
C LYS A 45 -0.13 -11.99 -13.11
N PRO A 46 0.51 -10.84 -12.80
CA PRO A 46 -0.19 -9.69 -12.24
C PRO A 46 -1.42 -9.22 -13.03
N ALA A 47 -1.36 -9.25 -14.37
CA ALA A 47 -2.51 -8.91 -15.23
C ALA A 47 -3.67 -9.92 -15.16
N GLU A 48 -3.43 -11.16 -14.74
CA GLU A 48 -4.48 -12.16 -14.56
C GLU A 48 -5.19 -11.97 -13.23
N TRP A 49 -4.46 -11.52 -12.20
CA TRP A 49 -5.03 -11.13 -10.91
C TRP A 49 -6.07 -10.03 -11.05
N THR A 50 -5.87 -9.03 -11.92
CA THR A 50 -6.86 -7.95 -12.12
C THR A 50 -8.19 -8.48 -12.69
N GLN A 51 -8.14 -9.49 -13.57
CA GLN A 51 -9.33 -10.14 -14.12
C GLN A 51 -10.06 -10.98 -13.08
N LEU A 52 -9.33 -11.71 -12.26
CA LEU A 52 -9.89 -12.54 -11.19
C LEU A 52 -10.48 -11.67 -10.07
N TRP A 53 -9.79 -10.61 -9.68
CA TRP A 53 -10.26 -9.66 -8.67
C TRP A 53 -11.60 -9.02 -9.07
N SER A 54 -11.75 -8.72 -10.37
CA SER A 54 -13.01 -8.20 -10.91
C SER A 54 -14.17 -9.21 -10.80
N ALA A 55 -13.88 -10.51 -10.83
CA ALA A 55 -14.87 -11.56 -10.67
C ALA A 55 -15.30 -11.75 -9.21
N LEU A 56 -14.41 -11.46 -8.25
CA LEU A 56 -14.69 -11.56 -6.80
C LEU A 56 -15.79 -10.58 -6.35
N LYS A 57 -15.89 -9.41 -7.00
CA LYS A 57 -16.84 -8.33 -6.65
C LYS A 57 -16.81 -7.95 -5.16
N LEU A 58 -15.61 -7.91 -4.57
CA LEU A 58 -15.43 -7.53 -3.17
C LEU A 58 -15.89 -6.08 -2.93
N PRO A 59 -16.71 -5.82 -1.89
CA PRO A 59 -16.97 -4.48 -1.39
C PRO A 59 -15.67 -3.73 -1.10
N GLU A 60 -15.68 -2.40 -1.21
CA GLU A 60 -14.48 -1.59 -1.02
C GLU A 60 -13.91 -1.71 0.40
N GLU A 61 -14.82 -1.80 1.36
CA GLU A 61 -14.56 -1.89 2.79
C GLU A 61 -13.83 -3.19 3.16
N THR A 62 -13.94 -4.23 2.33
CA THR A 62 -13.31 -5.53 2.57
C THR A 62 -11.99 -5.71 1.80
N GLN A 63 -11.65 -4.79 0.89
CA GLN A 63 -10.45 -4.91 0.04
C GLN A 63 -9.16 -4.91 0.87
N ALA A 64 -9.05 -4.03 1.88
CA ALA A 64 -7.87 -3.96 2.75
C ALA A 64 -7.65 -5.30 3.49
N THR A 65 -8.71 -5.87 4.05
CA THR A 65 -8.68 -7.18 4.73
C THR A 65 -8.33 -8.31 3.75
N ALA A 66 -8.86 -8.27 2.52
CA ALA A 66 -8.54 -9.28 1.51
C ALA A 66 -7.05 -9.26 1.10
N LEU A 67 -6.45 -8.07 0.97
CA LEU A 67 -5.01 -7.92 0.74
C LEU A 67 -4.17 -8.42 1.92
N ASP A 68 -4.60 -8.16 3.15
CA ASP A 68 -3.95 -8.67 4.36
C ASP A 68 -3.96 -10.20 4.43
N VAL A 69 -5.10 -10.84 4.12
CA VAL A 69 -5.20 -12.31 4.02
C VAL A 69 -4.23 -12.85 2.97
N LEU A 70 -4.13 -12.22 1.79
CA LEU A 70 -3.18 -12.62 0.75
C LEU A 70 -1.73 -12.54 1.24
N LEU A 71 -1.35 -11.46 1.92
CA LEU A 71 -0.03 -11.32 2.51
C LEU A 71 0.23 -12.46 3.52
N ARG A 72 -0.70 -12.70 4.44
CA ARG A 72 -0.54 -13.73 5.48
C ARG A 72 -0.37 -15.13 4.90
N LEU A 73 -1.13 -15.47 3.86
CA LEU A 73 -1.04 -16.78 3.20
C LEU A 73 0.24 -16.96 2.38
N SER A 74 0.87 -15.86 1.97
CA SER A 74 2.13 -15.92 1.22
C SER A 74 3.36 -16.16 2.10
N LEU A 75 3.32 -15.75 3.38
CA LEU A 75 4.43 -15.90 4.33
C LEU A 75 4.96 -17.34 4.45
N PRO A 76 4.13 -18.38 4.69
CA PRO A 76 4.61 -19.75 4.82
C PRO A 76 5.07 -20.38 3.50
N ARG A 77 4.81 -19.73 2.36
CA ARG A 77 5.07 -20.28 1.02
C ARG A 77 6.44 -19.90 0.46
N GLY A 78 7.21 -19.13 1.21
CA GLY A 78 8.57 -18.74 0.88
C GLY A 78 8.67 -17.41 0.13
N GLU A 79 9.92 -16.97 -0.02
CA GLU A 79 10.26 -15.63 -0.47
C GLU A 79 9.71 -15.33 -1.88
N ALA A 80 9.91 -16.23 -2.85
CA ALA A 80 9.50 -16.00 -4.24
C ALA A 80 8.02 -15.61 -4.41
N GLN A 81 7.13 -16.24 -3.64
CA GLN A 81 5.70 -15.93 -3.65
C GLN A 81 5.45 -14.52 -3.09
N MET A 82 6.07 -14.20 -1.95
CA MET A 82 5.95 -12.90 -1.32
C MET A 82 6.45 -11.76 -2.19
N LEU A 83 7.59 -11.95 -2.88
CA LEU A 83 8.17 -10.92 -3.74
C LEU A 83 7.27 -10.57 -4.94
N SER A 84 6.33 -11.44 -5.32
CA SER A 84 5.37 -11.16 -6.39
C SER A 84 4.19 -10.27 -5.95
N LEU A 85 3.83 -10.28 -4.67
CA LEU A 85 2.65 -9.59 -4.15
C LEU A 85 2.66 -8.08 -4.35
N PRO A 86 3.78 -7.34 -4.16
CA PRO A 86 3.80 -5.91 -4.41
C PRO A 86 3.36 -5.55 -5.82
N THR A 87 3.78 -6.36 -6.80
CA THR A 87 3.38 -6.16 -8.20
C THR A 87 1.90 -6.43 -8.37
N VAL A 88 1.38 -7.50 -7.78
CA VAL A 88 -0.07 -7.80 -7.81
C VAL A 88 -0.89 -6.66 -7.18
N PHE A 89 -0.53 -6.21 -5.98
CA PHE A 89 -1.25 -5.16 -5.25
C PHE A 89 -1.25 -3.84 -6.03
N CYS A 90 -0.09 -3.44 -6.56
CA CYS A 90 0.03 -2.21 -7.32
C CYS A 90 -0.70 -2.30 -8.67
N GLU A 91 -0.66 -3.45 -9.35
CA GLU A 91 -1.43 -3.66 -10.58
C GLU A 91 -2.95 -3.61 -10.34
N LEU A 92 -3.42 -4.14 -9.21
CA LEU A 92 -4.83 -4.01 -8.81
C LEU A 92 -5.23 -2.54 -8.61
N VAL A 93 -4.37 -1.73 -7.99
CA VAL A 93 -4.61 -0.29 -7.81
C VAL A 93 -4.54 0.47 -9.14
N LYS A 94 -3.53 0.21 -9.97
CA LYS A 94 -3.35 0.82 -11.29
C LYS A 94 -4.52 0.51 -12.23
N ALA A 95 -5.01 -0.74 -12.21
CA ALA A 95 -6.19 -1.18 -12.94
C ALA A 95 -7.52 -0.74 -12.31
N ARG A 96 -7.48 0.06 -11.22
CA ARG A 96 -8.65 0.57 -10.48
C ARG A 96 -9.59 -0.55 -9.98
N ARG A 97 -9.03 -1.73 -9.71
CA ARG A 97 -9.74 -2.87 -9.11
C ARG A 97 -9.69 -2.83 -7.59
N VAL A 98 -8.67 -2.18 -7.05
CA VAL A 98 -8.56 -1.82 -5.63
C VAL A 98 -8.40 -0.31 -5.52
N ARG A 99 -9.07 0.32 -4.56
CA ARG A 99 -8.85 1.76 -4.32
C ARG A 99 -7.48 1.95 -3.67
N LEU A 100 -6.78 3.03 -4.04
CA LEU A 100 -5.54 3.39 -3.37
C LEU A 100 -5.74 3.51 -1.85
N ARG A 101 -6.90 4.01 -1.42
CA ARG A 101 -7.25 4.13 -0.01
C ARG A 101 -7.29 2.78 0.72
N SER A 102 -7.86 1.75 0.09
CA SER A 102 -7.87 0.39 0.65
C SER A 102 -6.47 -0.20 0.77
N LEU A 103 -5.54 0.17 -0.13
CA LEU A 103 -4.13 -0.21 0.00
C LEU A 103 -3.46 0.54 1.17
N GLU A 104 -3.73 1.83 1.36
CA GLU A 104 -3.24 2.58 2.53
C GLU A 104 -3.75 1.97 3.85
N GLU A 105 -5.04 1.61 3.91
CA GLU A 105 -5.65 0.94 5.06
C GLU A 105 -5.04 -0.44 5.32
N PHE A 106 -4.72 -1.19 4.26
CA PHE A 106 -3.95 -2.43 4.38
C PHE A 106 -2.60 -2.20 5.07
N PHE A 107 -1.84 -1.15 4.72
CA PHE A 107 -0.58 -0.83 5.41
C PHE A 107 -0.82 -0.53 6.90
N VAL A 108 -1.82 0.30 7.18
CA VAL A 108 -2.18 0.70 8.55
C VAL A 108 -2.49 -0.51 9.44
N HIS A 109 -3.15 -1.53 8.89
CA HIS A 109 -3.53 -2.73 9.63
C HIS A 109 -2.43 -3.80 9.66
N ALA A 110 -1.71 -4.00 8.57
CA ALA A 110 -0.74 -5.09 8.43
C ALA A 110 0.62 -4.76 9.07
N LEU A 111 1.08 -3.51 9.03
CA LEU A 111 2.38 -3.12 9.58
C LEU A 111 2.48 -3.35 11.10
N PRO A 112 1.53 -2.93 11.95
CA PRO A 112 1.62 -3.21 13.39
C PRO A 112 1.57 -4.70 13.71
N ARG A 113 0.85 -5.51 12.93
CA ARG A 113 0.79 -6.96 13.12
C ARG A 113 2.10 -7.65 12.73
N SER A 114 2.84 -7.07 11.78
CA SER A 114 4.13 -7.59 11.35
C SER A 114 5.14 -7.66 12.50
N LEU A 115 5.03 -6.72 13.45
CA LEU A 115 5.82 -6.68 14.69
C LEU A 115 5.46 -7.78 15.68
N ALA A 116 4.18 -8.18 15.72
CA ALA A 116 3.76 -9.25 16.61
C ALA A 116 4.33 -10.62 16.21
N MET A 117 4.96 -10.70 15.03
CA MET A 117 5.69 -11.88 14.58
C MET A 117 7.13 -11.95 15.10
N ASP A 118 7.58 -10.94 15.85
CA ASP A 118 8.87 -10.96 16.50
C ASP A 118 8.88 -12.02 17.61
N SER A 119 9.82 -12.97 17.49
CA SER A 119 10.08 -13.92 18.56
C SER A 119 10.79 -13.19 19.70
N PRO A 120 10.37 -13.37 20.97
CA PRO A 120 11.07 -12.76 22.11
C PRO A 120 12.55 -13.17 22.19
N ASP A 121 12.92 -14.31 21.60
CA ASP A 121 14.28 -14.86 21.64
C ASP A 121 15.20 -14.28 20.57
N ARG A 122 14.67 -13.54 19.59
CA ARG A 122 15.47 -12.97 18.49
C ARG A 122 15.01 -11.55 18.21
N PRO A 123 15.63 -10.53 18.83
CA PRO A 123 15.26 -9.16 18.59
C PRO A 123 15.37 -8.86 17.10
N THR A 124 14.35 -8.22 16.57
CA THR A 124 14.29 -7.92 15.16
C THR A 124 15.28 -6.82 14.83
N ASP A 125 16.32 -7.22 14.11
CA ASP A 125 17.27 -6.29 13.52
C ASP A 125 16.63 -5.64 12.29
N TRP A 126 15.83 -4.60 12.52
CA TRP A 126 15.19 -3.79 11.47
C TRP A 126 16.18 -3.16 10.48
N THR A 127 17.49 -3.28 10.71
CA THR A 127 18.55 -2.79 9.83
C THR A 127 19.18 -3.86 8.96
N ALA A 128 18.85 -5.14 9.20
CA ALA A 128 19.29 -6.21 8.32
C ALA A 128 18.92 -5.89 6.87
N PRO A 129 19.75 -6.27 5.88
CA PRO A 129 19.49 -5.95 4.48
C PRO A 129 18.15 -6.51 4.02
N LEU A 130 17.53 -5.85 3.04
CA LEU A 130 16.36 -6.42 2.37
C LEU A 130 16.78 -7.69 1.62
N PRO A 131 15.89 -8.70 1.56
CA PRO A 131 16.05 -9.80 0.63
C PRO A 131 16.23 -9.25 -0.79
N SER A 132 17.27 -9.70 -1.50
CA SER A 132 17.58 -9.19 -2.84
C SER A 132 16.58 -9.73 -3.87
N PHE A 133 15.77 -8.85 -4.44
CA PHE A 133 14.78 -9.19 -5.48
C PHE A 133 15.40 -9.48 -6.85
N TYR A 134 16.60 -8.97 -7.10
CA TYR A 134 17.22 -8.92 -8.43
C TYR A 134 18.51 -9.73 -8.55
N SER A 135 18.98 -10.33 -7.46
CA SER A 135 20.07 -11.30 -7.51
C SER A 135 19.55 -12.63 -8.09
N GLY A 136 19.22 -12.65 -9.37
CA GLY A 136 18.88 -13.85 -10.14
C GLY A 136 20.01 -14.88 -10.26
N GLY A 137 21.13 -14.66 -9.56
CA GLY A 137 22.14 -15.66 -9.28
C GLY A 137 21.85 -16.30 -7.93
N ALA A 138 20.90 -17.24 -7.90
CA ALA A 138 20.77 -18.15 -6.78
C ALA A 138 22.10 -18.90 -6.65
N ASP A 139 22.93 -18.52 -5.68
CA ASP A 139 23.95 -19.43 -5.18
C ASP A 139 23.21 -20.44 -4.30
N PRO A 140 22.98 -21.69 -4.76
CA PRO A 140 22.05 -22.63 -4.13
C PRO A 140 22.52 -23.16 -2.76
N GLY A 141 23.60 -22.60 -2.20
CA GLY A 141 24.26 -23.07 -0.99
C GLY A 141 24.07 -22.21 0.26
N VAL A 142 23.47 -21.02 0.16
CA VAL A 142 23.27 -20.12 1.32
C VAL A 142 21.77 -19.90 1.53
N GLU A 143 21.11 -20.88 2.13
CA GLU A 143 19.76 -20.74 2.69
C GLU A 143 19.78 -19.85 3.95
N ALA A 144 20.24 -18.60 3.82
CA ALA A 144 19.91 -17.59 4.82
C ALA A 144 18.44 -17.25 4.62
N GLY A 145 17.55 -18.08 5.16
CA GLY A 145 16.11 -17.87 5.08
C GLY A 145 15.76 -16.49 5.61
N SER A 146 15.28 -15.63 4.72
CA SER A 146 14.75 -14.31 5.07
C SER A 146 13.67 -14.50 6.14
N SER A 147 13.78 -13.75 7.24
CA SER A 147 12.77 -13.83 8.28
C SER A 147 11.42 -13.34 7.76
N PRO A 148 10.28 -13.77 8.35
CA PRO A 148 8.97 -13.30 7.93
C PRO A 148 8.83 -11.78 7.96
N TRP A 149 9.43 -11.11 8.95
CA TRP A 149 9.40 -9.65 9.05
C TRP A 149 10.25 -8.96 7.96
N GLN A 150 11.40 -9.52 7.56
CA GLN A 150 12.20 -8.99 6.46
C GLN A 150 11.40 -9.03 5.16
N CYS A 151 10.75 -10.16 4.92
CA CYS A 151 9.90 -10.37 3.76
C CYS A 151 8.71 -9.39 3.75
N MET A 152 8.05 -9.14 4.88
CA MET A 152 6.97 -8.16 4.96
C MET A 152 7.46 -6.73 4.72
N ARG A 153 8.55 -6.31 5.36
CA ARG A 153 9.19 -5.01 5.12
C ARG A 153 9.50 -4.82 3.63
N SER A 154 9.98 -5.88 2.98
CA SER A 154 10.18 -5.97 1.53
C SER A 154 8.91 -5.69 0.74
N VAL A 155 7.80 -6.35 1.09
CA VAL A 155 6.52 -6.18 0.39
C VAL A 155 6.04 -4.72 0.47
N PHE A 156 6.07 -4.14 1.67
CA PHE A 156 5.64 -2.76 1.88
C PHE A 156 6.52 -1.75 1.14
N ALA A 157 7.84 -1.91 1.22
CA ALA A 157 8.78 -1.04 0.53
C ALA A 157 8.58 -1.11 -0.99
N HIS A 158 8.46 -2.31 -1.56
CA HIS A 158 8.22 -2.49 -2.99
C HIS A 158 6.89 -1.91 -3.46
N CYS A 159 5.82 -2.01 -2.66
CA CYS A 159 4.55 -1.39 -2.99
C CYS A 159 4.70 0.13 -3.14
N LEU A 160 5.36 0.79 -2.18
CA LEU A 160 5.57 2.24 -2.23
C LEU A 160 6.46 2.67 -3.40
N VAL A 161 7.47 1.87 -3.76
CA VAL A 161 8.33 2.09 -4.94
C VAL A 161 7.56 1.92 -6.24
N LEU A 162 6.70 0.89 -6.35
CA LEU A 162 5.89 0.64 -7.55
C LEU A 162 4.78 1.67 -7.76
N LEU A 163 4.43 2.41 -6.70
CA LEU A 163 3.56 3.58 -6.71
C LEU A 163 4.32 4.90 -6.87
N PHE A 164 5.65 4.89 -6.97
CA PHE A 164 6.43 6.13 -7.12
C PHE A 164 6.05 6.88 -8.40
N PRO A 165 5.87 8.21 -8.38
CA PRO A 165 5.52 8.99 -9.56
C PRO A 165 6.70 9.03 -10.54
N THR A 166 6.50 8.44 -11.72
CA THR A 166 7.48 8.38 -12.80
C THR A 166 6.83 8.73 -14.12
N SER A 167 7.64 9.11 -15.10
CA SER A 167 7.22 9.18 -16.49
C SER A 167 7.01 7.78 -17.07
N GLY A 168 6.09 7.66 -18.03
CA GLY A 168 5.67 6.35 -18.57
C GLY A 168 6.75 5.59 -19.35
N ASP A 169 7.86 6.25 -19.69
CA ASP A 169 9.02 5.71 -20.41
C ASP A 169 10.00 4.92 -19.53
N VAL A 170 9.97 5.15 -18.20
CA VAL A 170 10.95 4.58 -17.26
C VAL A 170 10.68 3.08 -16.94
N GLY A 171 9.49 2.57 -17.27
CA GLY A 171 9.13 1.16 -17.11
C GLY A 171 8.93 0.67 -15.67
N TRP A 172 9.03 1.56 -14.68
CA TRP A 172 8.65 1.33 -13.29
C TRP A 172 7.95 2.56 -12.72
N GLY A 173 7.33 2.42 -11.53
CA GLY A 173 6.53 3.47 -10.90
C GLY A 173 5.12 3.57 -11.48
N TRP A 174 4.45 4.70 -11.24
CA TRP A 174 3.07 4.95 -11.64
C TRP A 174 2.90 6.33 -12.29
N ALA A 175 2.74 6.31 -13.61
CA ALA A 175 2.34 7.49 -14.38
C ALA A 175 0.81 7.69 -14.27
N ARG A 176 0.37 8.66 -13.47
CA ARG A 176 -1.04 9.02 -13.33
C ARG A 176 -1.20 10.54 -13.21
N VAL A 177 -2.25 11.08 -13.85
CA VAL A 177 -2.59 12.51 -13.74
C VAL A 177 -2.83 12.89 -12.28
N GLY A 178 -2.16 13.95 -11.83
CA GLY A 178 -2.20 14.43 -10.45
C GLY A 178 -1.39 13.60 -9.46
N TRP A 179 -0.73 12.53 -9.91
CA TRP A 179 0.16 11.73 -9.08
C TRP A 179 1.59 12.27 -9.17
N THR A 180 1.91 13.14 -8.22
CA THR A 180 3.18 13.87 -8.10
C THR A 180 3.99 13.39 -6.91
N TRP A 181 5.21 13.89 -6.75
CA TRP A 181 6.02 13.65 -5.55
C TRP A 181 5.25 13.96 -4.28
N ALA A 182 4.61 15.13 -4.19
CA ALA A 182 3.88 15.55 -2.99
C ALA A 182 2.73 14.60 -2.63
N THR A 183 1.94 14.18 -3.62
CA THR A 183 0.82 13.26 -3.37
C THR A 183 1.28 11.84 -3.02
N TRP A 184 2.40 11.40 -3.61
CA TRP A 184 3.04 10.13 -3.24
C TRP A 184 3.63 10.20 -1.83
N TRP A 185 4.25 11.32 -1.49
CA TRP A 185 4.77 11.59 -0.15
C TRP A 185 3.67 11.53 0.92
N ASP A 186 2.55 12.21 0.69
CA ASP A 186 1.38 12.14 1.56
C ASP A 186 0.87 10.69 1.71
N CYS A 187 0.91 9.92 0.62
CA CYS A 187 0.56 8.49 0.65
C CYS A 187 1.53 7.71 1.55
N CYS A 188 2.85 7.91 1.42
CA CYS A 188 3.84 7.29 2.29
C CYS A 188 3.59 7.64 3.76
N GLN A 189 3.31 8.92 4.07
CA GLN A 189 2.99 9.34 5.43
C GLN A 189 1.72 8.67 5.98
N ARG A 190 0.66 8.55 5.17
CA ARG A 190 -0.57 7.85 5.58
C ARG A 190 -0.34 6.34 5.79
N CYS A 191 0.42 5.69 4.92
CA CYS A 191 0.73 4.27 5.02
C CYS A 191 1.59 3.95 6.26
N LEU A 192 2.56 4.82 6.59
CA LEU A 192 3.53 4.56 7.66
C LEU A 192 3.16 5.21 8.99
N GLY A 193 2.21 6.15 9.00
CA GLY A 193 1.91 6.99 10.16
C GLY A 193 1.32 6.28 11.38
N THR A 194 0.84 5.04 11.23
CA THR A 194 0.33 4.22 12.34
C THR A 194 1.31 3.13 12.79
N ALA A 195 2.41 2.94 12.05
CA ALA A 195 3.43 1.98 12.41
C ALA A 195 4.36 2.58 13.48
N PRO A 196 4.92 1.76 14.38
CA PRO A 196 5.92 2.23 15.32
C PRO A 196 7.12 2.89 14.60
N PRO A 197 7.70 3.95 15.17
CA PRO A 197 8.66 4.80 14.45
C PRO A 197 9.85 4.03 13.86
N ALA A 198 10.39 3.06 14.59
CA ALA A 198 11.48 2.20 14.13
C ALA A 198 11.11 1.37 12.88
N VAL A 199 9.87 0.86 12.80
CA VAL A 199 9.38 0.09 11.65
C VAL A 199 9.11 1.00 10.47
N ALA A 200 8.45 2.12 10.71
CA ALA A 200 8.19 3.12 9.69
C ALA A 200 9.52 3.59 9.07
N LEU A 201 10.54 3.85 9.90
CA LEU A 201 11.87 4.21 9.46
C LEU A 201 12.51 3.09 8.63
N ALA A 202 12.47 1.84 9.11
CA ALA A 202 13.04 0.70 8.40
C ALA A 202 12.39 0.45 7.03
N VAL A 203 11.06 0.53 6.94
CA VAL A 203 10.33 0.43 5.67
C VAL A 203 10.68 1.60 4.76
N PHE A 204 10.73 2.82 5.30
CA PHE A 204 11.01 4.02 4.50
C PHE A 204 12.46 4.05 3.99
N SER A 205 13.45 3.68 4.82
CA SER A 205 14.84 3.50 4.38
C SER A 205 14.95 2.45 3.28
N ALA A 206 14.20 1.35 3.40
CA ALA A 206 14.10 0.34 2.35
C ALA A 206 13.52 0.91 1.05
N VAL A 207 12.48 1.75 1.11
CA VAL A 207 11.93 2.46 -0.06
C VAL A 207 13.00 3.32 -0.73
N LEU A 208 13.74 4.13 0.03
CA LEU A 208 14.79 4.99 -0.52
C LEU A 208 15.93 4.17 -1.16
N GLY A 209 16.35 3.07 -0.52
CA GLY A 209 17.34 2.16 -1.08
C GLY A 209 16.91 1.58 -2.43
N LEU A 210 15.66 1.11 -2.51
CA LEU A 210 15.09 0.55 -3.75
C LEU A 210 14.88 1.59 -4.84
N LEU A 211 14.44 2.80 -4.48
CA LEU A 211 14.33 3.93 -5.42
C LEU A 211 15.71 4.23 -6.04
N ARG A 212 16.76 4.31 -5.22
CA ARG A 212 18.14 4.48 -5.68
C ARG A 212 18.57 3.36 -6.62
N GLU A 213 18.32 2.10 -6.26
CA GLU A 213 18.63 0.95 -7.11
C GLU A 213 17.94 1.05 -8.48
N ARG A 214 16.65 1.40 -8.49
CA ARG A 214 15.84 1.56 -9.71
C ARG A 214 16.29 2.71 -10.60
N ALA A 215 16.92 3.74 -10.05
CA ALA A 215 17.56 4.80 -10.81
C ALA A 215 19.02 4.49 -11.21
N GLY A 216 19.45 3.23 -11.15
CA GLY A 216 20.79 2.82 -11.55
C GLY A 216 21.87 3.19 -10.53
N GLY A 217 21.50 3.37 -9.26
CA GLY A 217 22.42 3.68 -8.18
C GLY A 217 22.81 5.16 -8.07
N VAL A 218 22.27 6.02 -8.95
CA VAL A 218 22.51 7.46 -8.98
C VAL A 218 22.08 8.09 -7.65
N PRO A 219 22.93 8.91 -7.00
CA PRO A 219 22.56 9.62 -5.78
C PRO A 219 21.33 10.51 -5.97
N PHE A 220 20.49 10.63 -4.94
CA PHE A 220 19.27 11.46 -5.01
C PHE A 220 19.55 12.92 -5.38
N ALA A 221 20.69 13.47 -4.95
CA ALA A 221 21.10 14.85 -5.29
C ALA A 221 21.24 15.10 -6.80
N ASP A 222 21.45 14.05 -7.60
CA ASP A 222 21.63 14.13 -9.05
C ASP A 222 20.34 13.78 -9.83
N TRP A 223 19.24 13.47 -9.14
CA TRP A 223 17.97 13.15 -9.81
C TRP A 223 17.26 14.42 -10.27
N GLU A 224 16.85 14.47 -11.54
CA GLU A 224 16.10 15.64 -12.07
C GLU A 224 14.78 15.89 -11.34
N LEU A 225 14.14 14.83 -10.84
CA LEU A 225 12.92 14.91 -10.05
C LEU A 225 13.17 15.40 -8.61
N TRP A 226 14.42 15.31 -8.15
CA TRP A 226 14.80 15.63 -6.77
C TRP A 226 15.04 17.12 -6.59
N LYS A 227 14.13 17.77 -5.88
CA LYS A 227 14.24 19.20 -5.53
C LYS A 227 14.75 19.36 -4.10
N ALA A 228 15.40 20.49 -3.82
CA ALA A 228 15.87 20.80 -2.46
C ALA A 228 14.76 20.68 -1.39
N SER A 229 13.54 21.14 -1.69
CA SER A 229 12.40 21.01 -0.76
C SER A 229 12.03 19.56 -0.42
N GLN A 230 12.31 18.62 -1.32
CA GLN A 230 12.05 17.20 -1.08
C GLN A 230 13.11 16.57 -0.18
N ALA A 231 14.34 17.09 -0.23
CA ALA A 231 15.38 16.72 0.73
C ALA A 231 14.96 17.13 2.14
N ASP A 232 14.41 18.35 2.30
CA ASP A 232 13.88 18.83 3.57
C ASP A 232 12.72 17.96 4.07
N ASP A 233 11.78 17.57 3.19
CA ASP A 233 10.68 16.66 3.55
C ASP A 233 11.20 15.32 4.09
N VAL A 234 12.17 14.73 3.40
CA VAL A 234 12.80 13.46 3.78
C VAL A 234 13.56 13.58 5.10
N GLU A 235 14.33 14.66 5.27
CA GLU A 235 15.02 14.97 6.52
C GLU A 235 14.04 15.13 7.68
N ASN A 236 12.96 15.87 7.48
CA ASN A 236 11.92 16.08 8.50
C ASN A 236 11.23 14.77 8.90
N LEU A 237 10.91 13.89 7.94
CA LEU A 237 10.33 12.60 8.25
C LEU A 237 11.31 11.69 8.99
N ILE A 238 12.56 11.63 8.55
CA ILE A 238 13.60 10.84 9.23
C ILE A 238 13.78 11.35 10.65
N ASN A 239 13.94 12.66 10.85
CA ASN A 239 14.09 13.27 12.16
C ASN A 239 12.88 13.01 13.07
N ARG A 240 11.66 13.07 12.54
CA ARG A 240 10.44 12.72 13.30
C ARG A 240 10.48 11.26 13.74
N LEU A 241 10.67 10.34 12.79
CA LEU A 241 10.67 8.89 13.07
C LEU A 241 11.81 8.47 13.99
N THR A 242 12.95 9.16 13.95
CA THR A 242 14.08 8.87 14.83
C THR A 242 13.93 9.50 16.21
N SER A 243 13.33 10.68 16.32
CA SER A 243 13.05 11.31 17.62
C SER A 243 12.04 10.52 18.45
N GLU A 244 11.08 9.87 17.80
CA GLU A 244 10.06 9.06 18.45
C GLU A 244 10.53 7.61 18.71
N ALA A 245 11.50 7.13 17.92
CA ALA A 245 12.15 5.86 18.18
C ALA A 245 13.05 6.01 19.42
N GLN A 246 12.63 5.45 20.55
CA GLN A 246 13.48 5.38 21.75
C GLN A 246 14.90 4.90 21.38
N PRO A 247 15.96 5.47 22.00
CA PRO A 247 17.35 5.26 21.59
C PRO A 247 17.83 3.85 21.93
N GLU A 248 17.45 2.87 21.11
CA GLU A 248 18.14 1.59 21.06
C GLU A 248 19.37 1.71 20.13
N PRO A 249 20.56 1.26 20.56
CA PRO A 249 21.86 1.78 20.10
C PRO A 249 22.41 1.19 18.81
N THR A 250 21.66 0.43 18.00
CA THR A 250 22.32 -0.48 17.05
C THR A 250 22.70 0.13 15.70
N THR A 251 22.15 1.28 15.30
CA THR A 251 22.54 1.87 14.00
C THR A 251 22.42 3.38 14.03
N SER A 252 23.57 4.05 13.95
CA SER A 252 23.59 5.51 13.79
C SER A 252 22.78 5.87 12.54
N ILE A 253 21.79 6.75 12.70
CA ILE A 253 20.99 7.31 11.59
C ILE A 253 21.92 7.90 10.53
N GLU A 254 23.07 8.44 10.95
CA GLU A 254 24.12 8.93 10.07
C GLU A 254 24.66 7.83 9.14
N HIS A 255 24.74 6.58 9.61
CA HIS A 255 25.14 5.44 8.77
C HIS A 255 24.09 5.15 7.71
N LEU A 256 22.80 5.16 8.06
CA LEU A 256 21.70 4.97 7.10
C LEU A 256 21.69 6.11 6.07
N LEU A 257 21.79 7.36 6.52
CA LEU A 257 21.86 8.52 5.63
C LEU A 257 23.10 8.47 4.72
N ALA A 258 24.25 8.10 5.26
CA ALA A 258 25.47 7.93 4.46
C ALA A 258 25.31 6.81 3.40
N GLN A 259 24.72 5.67 3.77
CA GLN A 259 24.42 4.60 2.81
C GLN A 259 23.48 5.06 1.70
N LEU A 260 22.52 5.94 2.00
CA LEU A 260 21.58 6.50 1.03
C LEU A 260 22.16 7.66 0.21
N GLY A 261 23.40 8.11 0.47
CA GLY A 261 23.98 9.29 -0.18
C GLY A 261 23.33 10.61 0.26
N LEU A 262 22.79 10.60 1.47
CA LEU A 262 22.10 11.71 2.13
C LEU A 262 22.90 12.23 3.34
N SER A 263 24.23 12.02 3.35
CA SER A 263 25.11 12.44 4.45
C SER A 263 25.18 13.97 4.64
N GLN A 264 24.70 14.73 3.67
CA GLN A 264 24.50 16.18 3.77
C GLN A 264 23.31 16.60 4.65
N LEU A 265 22.36 15.69 4.91
CA LEU A 265 21.22 15.96 5.78
C LEU A 265 21.70 15.98 7.24
N ARG A 266 21.36 17.05 7.97
CA ARG A 266 21.77 17.22 9.36
C ARG A 266 20.71 16.58 10.25
N VAL A 267 21.00 15.37 10.74
CA VAL A 267 20.26 14.85 11.89
C VAL A 267 20.58 15.77 13.05
N VAL A 268 19.63 16.61 13.42
CA VAL A 268 19.73 17.36 14.67
C VAL A 268 19.50 16.31 15.75
N PRO A 269 20.52 15.94 16.54
CA PRO A 269 20.26 15.10 17.69
C PRO A 269 19.20 15.83 18.51
N VAL A 270 18.10 15.14 18.83
CA VAL A 270 17.22 15.59 19.90
C VAL A 270 18.07 15.47 21.16
N LEU A 271 18.89 16.50 21.39
CA LEU A 271 19.40 16.79 22.70
C LEU A 271 18.13 16.87 23.52
N GLU A 272 17.92 15.89 24.41
CA GLU A 272 17.01 16.05 25.52
C GLU A 272 17.26 17.48 26.00
N LEU A 273 16.30 18.37 25.80
CA LEU A 273 16.34 19.70 26.40
C LEU A 273 16.61 19.39 27.86
N SER A 274 17.86 19.60 28.26
CA SER A 274 18.35 19.18 29.56
C SER A 274 17.34 19.65 30.60
N GLU A 275 17.05 18.88 31.64
CA GLU A 275 16.07 19.28 32.67
C GLU A 275 16.25 20.76 33.11
N THR A 276 17.48 21.27 33.02
CA THR A 276 17.85 22.70 33.14
C THR A 276 17.13 23.69 32.20
N GLU A 277 16.88 23.39 30.92
CA GLU A 277 16.12 24.27 30.01
C GLU A 277 14.59 24.17 30.23
N GLN A 278 14.09 23.03 30.71
CA GLN A 278 12.71 22.91 31.18
C GLN A 278 12.49 23.65 32.51
N GLU A 279 13.47 23.63 33.42
CA GLU A 279 13.47 24.44 34.64
C GLU A 279 13.55 25.94 34.30
N GLU A 280 14.39 26.35 33.35
CA GLU A 280 14.50 27.76 32.94
C GLU A 280 13.22 28.28 32.24
N GLN A 281 12.51 27.43 31.49
CA GLN A 281 11.20 27.77 30.93
C GLN A 281 10.08 27.80 31.98
N GLN A 282 10.12 26.94 33.01
CA GLN A 282 9.19 27.01 34.14
C GLN A 282 9.46 28.22 35.05
N GLU A 283 10.71 28.68 35.17
CA GLU A 283 11.06 29.88 35.95
C GLU A 283 10.65 31.19 35.27
N LEU A 284 10.49 31.18 33.94
CA LEU A 284 10.08 32.35 33.14
C LEU A 284 8.55 32.52 33.00
N GLU A 285 7.75 31.47 33.22
CA GLU A 285 6.28 31.55 33.20
C GLU A 285 5.65 32.46 34.29
N PRO A 286 6.13 32.52 35.55
CA PRO A 286 5.52 33.39 36.56
C PRO A 286 5.73 34.89 36.29
N GLN A 287 6.72 35.30 35.48
CA GLN A 287 6.95 36.73 35.19
C GLN A 287 6.09 37.28 34.03
N GLN A 288 5.46 36.42 33.21
CA GLN A 288 4.59 36.88 32.12
C GLN A 288 3.12 37.07 32.53
N LYS A 289 2.70 36.53 33.68
CA LYS A 289 1.34 36.74 34.21
C LYS A 289 1.08 38.14 34.80
N GLU A 290 2.11 38.96 34.97
CA GLU A 290 1.98 40.31 35.57
C GLU A 290 1.82 41.45 34.53
N LYS A 291 1.79 41.13 33.23
CA LYS A 291 1.49 42.08 32.14
C LYS A 291 0.20 41.74 31.41
N LEU A 292 -0.91 41.66 32.15
CA LEU A 292 -2.24 41.70 31.56
C LEU A 292 -2.71 43.16 31.47
N PRO A 293 -3.02 43.69 30.27
CA PRO A 293 -3.63 45.00 30.13
C PRO A 293 -5.05 45.00 30.71
N SER A 294 -5.35 46.05 31.48
CA SER A 294 -6.63 46.32 32.15
C SER A 294 -7.83 46.24 31.19
N PRO A 295 -9.00 45.72 31.62
CA PRO A 295 -10.15 45.46 30.76
C PRO A 295 -11.02 46.71 30.53
N GLU A 296 -10.48 47.75 29.91
CA GLU A 296 -11.25 48.99 29.62
C GLU A 296 -11.45 49.30 28.13
N HIS A 297 -11.04 48.44 27.19
CA HIS A 297 -11.15 48.72 25.74
C HIS A 297 -11.78 47.59 24.91
N GLN A 298 -12.79 46.88 25.44
CA GLN A 298 -13.52 45.84 24.69
C GLN A 298 -14.81 46.29 23.99
N ASP A 299 -15.23 47.56 24.14
CA ASP A 299 -16.52 48.05 23.61
C ASP A 299 -16.45 48.82 22.26
N LYS A 300 -15.38 48.68 21.47
CA LYS A 300 -15.24 49.44 20.19
C LYS A 300 -14.86 48.64 18.95
N GLN A 301 -14.85 47.30 19.01
CA GLN A 301 -14.51 46.47 17.84
C GLN A 301 -15.69 45.69 17.24
N SER A 302 -16.92 45.83 17.75
CA SER A 302 -18.10 45.15 17.19
C SER A 302 -18.86 45.94 16.11
N GLU A 303 -18.46 47.17 15.76
CA GLU A 303 -19.20 48.03 14.82
C GLU A 303 -18.61 48.14 13.41
N LEU A 304 -17.53 47.41 13.08
CA LEU A 304 -16.87 47.51 11.77
C LEU A 304 -16.95 46.25 10.90
N ALA A 305 -17.71 45.22 11.30
CA ALA A 305 -17.83 43.97 10.54
C ALA A 305 -19.04 43.89 9.58
N ASP A 306 -19.94 44.90 9.57
CA ASP A 306 -21.22 44.83 8.84
C ASP A 306 -21.29 45.66 7.54
N GLN A 307 -20.17 46.09 6.95
CA GLN A 307 -20.20 46.95 5.75
C GLN A 307 -19.45 46.45 4.50
N GLU A 308 -18.89 45.22 4.49
CA GLU A 308 -18.09 44.74 3.35
C GLU A 308 -18.72 43.62 2.52
N GLU A 309 -20.05 43.53 2.51
CA GLU A 309 -20.80 42.53 1.72
C GLU A 309 -21.72 43.18 0.68
N GLN A 310 -21.16 44.00 -0.22
CA GLN A 310 -21.88 44.46 -1.41
C GLN A 310 -20.88 44.97 -2.46
N HIS A 311 -20.49 44.10 -3.39
CA HIS A 311 -20.23 44.38 -4.82
C HIS A 311 -19.40 43.24 -5.42
N LYS A 312 -20.07 42.30 -6.10
CA LYS A 312 -19.42 41.36 -7.04
C LYS A 312 -19.99 41.61 -8.43
N PRO A 313 -19.19 42.06 -9.42
CA PRO A 313 -19.66 42.22 -10.78
C PRO A 313 -19.72 40.85 -11.47
N GLN A 314 -20.75 40.71 -12.30
CA GLN A 314 -21.10 39.54 -13.08
C GLN A 314 -20.36 39.66 -14.42
N GLU A 315 -19.29 38.89 -14.62
CA GLU A 315 -18.59 38.79 -15.91
C GLU A 315 -19.30 37.74 -16.80
N GLU A 316 -19.74 38.22 -17.96
CA GLU A 316 -20.23 37.44 -19.08
C GLU A 316 -19.04 36.75 -19.75
N ASN A 317 -19.06 35.42 -19.83
CA ASN A 317 -18.04 34.65 -20.55
C ASN A 317 -18.56 34.30 -21.94
N GLU A 318 -17.98 34.95 -22.96
CA GLU A 318 -18.08 34.57 -24.37
C GLU A 318 -17.41 33.21 -24.58
N VAL A 319 -18.11 32.32 -25.28
CA VAL A 319 -17.64 30.98 -25.63
C VAL A 319 -16.74 31.09 -26.85
N GLU A 320 -15.43 31.21 -26.62
CA GLU A 320 -14.41 31.06 -27.65
C GLU A 320 -14.12 29.56 -27.85
N GLN A 321 -14.35 29.06 -29.05
CA GLN A 321 -14.06 27.67 -29.43
C GLN A 321 -12.55 27.47 -29.50
N ALA A 322 -11.94 27.06 -28.38
CA ALA A 322 -10.55 26.63 -28.34
C ALA A 322 -10.40 25.31 -29.11
N GLU A 323 -9.55 25.31 -30.15
CA GLU A 323 -9.04 24.09 -30.78
C GLU A 323 -8.38 23.22 -29.70
N LEU A 324 -8.97 22.04 -29.46
CA LEU A 324 -8.48 21.08 -28.49
C LEU A 324 -7.13 20.53 -28.92
N ASP A 325 -6.18 20.60 -27.99
CA ASP A 325 -4.86 19.98 -28.03
C ASP A 325 -4.95 18.51 -28.49
N PRO A 326 -4.17 18.04 -29.48
CA PRO A 326 -4.20 16.67 -29.97
C PRO A 326 -4.03 15.60 -28.89
N GLU A 327 -3.39 15.90 -27.75
CA GLU A 327 -3.33 14.97 -26.62
C GLU A 327 -4.70 14.79 -25.94
N GLN A 328 -5.51 15.84 -25.82
CA GLN A 328 -6.86 15.75 -25.27
C GLN A 328 -7.82 14.99 -26.19
N SER A 329 -7.60 15.05 -27.52
CA SER A 329 -8.37 14.27 -28.50
C SER A 329 -8.14 12.77 -28.36
N TRP A 330 -6.91 12.33 -28.07
CA TRP A 330 -6.62 10.92 -27.84
C TRP A 330 -7.27 10.41 -26.54
N TYR A 331 -7.26 11.23 -25.48
CA TYR A 331 -7.94 10.92 -24.22
C TYR A 331 -9.47 10.81 -24.36
N ALA A 332 -10.11 11.69 -25.13
CA ALA A 332 -11.55 11.60 -25.39
C ALA A 332 -11.93 10.29 -26.10
N SER A 333 -11.05 9.79 -26.99
CA SER A 333 -11.25 8.51 -27.68
C SER A 333 -11.14 7.31 -26.72
N LEU A 334 -10.24 7.36 -25.73
CA LEU A 334 -10.06 6.28 -24.76
C LEU A 334 -11.24 6.19 -23.79
N VAL A 335 -11.74 7.33 -23.31
CA VAL A 335 -12.92 7.39 -22.42
C VAL A 335 -14.18 6.92 -23.15
N GLN A 336 -14.34 7.23 -24.44
CA GLN A 336 -15.44 6.73 -25.25
C GLN A 336 -15.36 5.20 -25.47
N GLN A 337 -14.15 4.64 -25.60
CA GLN A 337 -13.95 3.21 -25.74
C GLN A 337 -14.31 2.44 -24.46
N ASP A 338 -13.91 2.95 -23.29
CA ASP A 338 -14.27 2.36 -21.99
C ASP A 338 -15.78 2.45 -21.72
N ALA A 339 -16.42 3.57 -22.09
CA ALA A 339 -17.88 3.72 -21.99
C ALA A 339 -18.63 2.75 -22.92
N ALA A 340 -18.09 2.47 -24.10
CA ALA A 340 -18.68 1.49 -25.03
C ALA A 340 -18.59 0.06 -24.50
N ILE A 341 -17.45 -0.32 -23.88
CA ILE A 341 -17.28 -1.63 -23.24
C ILE A 341 -18.24 -1.78 -22.05
N ALA A 342 -18.37 -0.73 -21.22
CA ALA A 342 -19.30 -0.73 -20.08
C ALA A 342 -20.77 -0.83 -20.51
N ALA A 343 -21.14 -0.22 -21.65
CA ALA A 343 -22.48 -0.31 -22.21
C ALA A 343 -22.79 -1.70 -22.79
N GLU A 344 -21.78 -2.42 -23.31
CA GLU A 344 -21.93 -3.78 -23.84
C GLU A 344 -22.07 -4.83 -22.72
N GLU A 345 -21.47 -4.57 -21.54
CA GLU A 345 -21.57 -5.41 -20.34
C GLU A 345 -22.83 -5.14 -19.48
N ALA A 346 -23.69 -4.17 -19.87
CA ALA A 346 -24.92 -3.89 -19.15
C ALA A 346 -25.84 -5.15 -19.12
N PRO A 347 -26.33 -5.56 -17.94
CA PRO A 347 -27.03 -6.82 -17.77
C PRO A 347 -28.35 -6.81 -18.55
N ARG A 348 -28.43 -7.63 -19.61
CA ARG A 348 -29.69 -7.86 -20.32
C ARG A 348 -30.71 -8.45 -19.35
N PRO A 349 -31.97 -7.98 -19.35
CA PRO A 349 -33.01 -8.48 -18.45
C PRO A 349 -33.18 -10.00 -18.64
N ARG A 350 -32.87 -10.76 -17.59
CA ARG A 350 -32.99 -12.23 -17.59
C ARG A 350 -34.45 -12.61 -17.81
N ARG A 351 -34.75 -13.21 -18.98
CA ARG A 351 -36.00 -13.97 -19.17
C ARG A 351 -35.97 -15.16 -18.21
N LEU A 352 -36.84 -15.12 -17.21
CA LEU A 352 -37.08 -16.21 -16.28
C LEU A 352 -37.62 -17.42 -17.07
N LEU A 353 -36.77 -18.43 -17.29
CA LEU A 353 -37.21 -19.73 -17.76
C LEU A 353 -37.75 -20.55 -16.57
N PRO A 354 -38.84 -21.32 -16.77
CA PRO A 354 -39.44 -22.13 -15.72
C PRO A 354 -38.48 -23.27 -15.31
N ARG A 355 -38.29 -23.43 -14.00
CA ARG A 355 -37.48 -24.50 -13.40
C ARG A 355 -38.06 -25.88 -13.76
N PRO A 356 -37.25 -26.83 -14.25
CA PRO A 356 -37.67 -28.22 -14.37
C PRO A 356 -37.77 -28.87 -12.98
N LYS A 357 -38.84 -29.62 -12.75
CA LYS A 357 -39.07 -30.39 -11.51
C LYS A 357 -38.04 -31.52 -11.42
N ALA A 358 -37.26 -31.51 -10.34
CA ALA A 358 -36.30 -32.57 -10.03
C ALA A 358 -37.05 -33.90 -9.76
N LYS A 359 -36.70 -34.95 -10.51
CA LYS A 359 -37.02 -36.34 -10.18
C LYS A 359 -35.89 -36.89 -9.32
N ALA A 360 -36.25 -37.41 -8.15
CA ALA A 360 -35.36 -38.12 -7.25
C ALA A 360 -34.82 -39.40 -7.92
N ALA A 361 -33.50 -39.55 -7.95
CA ALA A 361 -32.84 -40.82 -8.21
C ALA A 361 -32.09 -41.22 -6.93
N ALA A 362 -32.56 -42.29 -6.30
CA ALA A 362 -31.90 -42.93 -5.18
C ALA A 362 -30.81 -43.86 -5.74
N THR A 363 -29.55 -43.57 -5.44
CA THR A 363 -28.41 -44.45 -5.72
C THR A 363 -27.97 -45.12 -4.43
N VAL A 364 -27.96 -46.45 -4.48
CA VAL A 364 -27.54 -47.40 -3.44
C VAL A 364 -26.03 -47.31 -3.24
N LEU A 365 -25.59 -47.07 -2.00
CA LEU A 365 -24.19 -47.21 -1.59
C LEU A 365 -23.95 -48.64 -1.06
N GLN A 366 -23.01 -49.36 -1.68
CA GLN A 366 -22.40 -50.56 -1.11
C GLN A 366 -21.19 -50.17 -0.25
N PRO A 367 -20.94 -50.85 0.88
CA PRO A 367 -19.75 -50.63 1.70
C PRO A 367 -18.53 -51.37 1.13
N LEU A 368 -17.42 -50.64 0.98
CA LEU A 368 -16.10 -51.20 0.72
C LEU A 368 -15.54 -51.82 2.01
N ILE A 369 -15.23 -53.10 1.92
CA ILE A 369 -14.52 -53.88 2.95
C ILE A 369 -13.06 -53.45 2.94
N SER A 370 -12.56 -53.00 4.09
CA SER A 370 -11.13 -52.72 4.33
C SER A 370 -10.36 -54.04 4.50
N GLU A 371 -9.32 -54.23 3.70
CA GLU A 371 -8.30 -55.26 3.94
C GLU A 371 -7.30 -54.76 5.00
N GLU A 372 -7.10 -55.56 6.05
CA GLU A 372 -6.07 -55.35 7.09
C GLU A 372 -4.66 -55.67 6.54
N PRO A 373 -3.63 -54.88 6.90
CA PRO A 373 -2.25 -55.24 6.64
C PRO A 373 -1.73 -56.23 7.69
N SER A 374 -1.22 -57.36 7.20
CA SER A 374 -0.55 -58.42 7.97
C SER A 374 0.74 -57.95 8.65
N GLU A 375 0.85 -58.18 9.95
CA GLU A 375 2.09 -57.99 10.73
C GLU A 375 3.18 -59.02 10.35
N PRO A 376 4.47 -58.64 10.38
CA PRO A 376 5.58 -59.58 10.26
C PRO A 376 5.85 -60.29 11.60
N SER A 377 5.93 -61.63 11.55
CA SER A 377 6.31 -62.49 12.70
C SER A 377 7.83 -62.48 12.97
N PRO A 378 8.25 -62.77 14.23
CA PRO A 378 9.63 -62.67 14.70
C PRO A 378 10.60 -63.75 14.22
#